data_AF-A0A443KGV9-F1
#
_entry.id   AF-A0A443KGV9-F1
#
_cell.length_a   1.000
_cell.length_b   1.000
_cell.length_c   1.000
_cell.angle_alpha   90.00
_cell.angle_beta   90.00
_cell.angle_gamma   90.00
#
_symmetry.space_group_name_H-M   'P 1'
#
loop_
_entity.id
_entity.type
_entity.pdbx_description
1 polymer ?
#
loop_
_entity_poly.entity_id
_entity_poly.type
_entity_poly.pdbx_seq_one_letter_code
_entity_poly.pdbx_strand_id
1 'polypeptide(L)'
;MVTQLDIGGISVDVVFKDIKNVHLSVYPPTGRVRIAAPCRMSLENIRLFAISKLAWIKKHQSKLLSQERESPREFLERESHYLWGQRYLLHLIDIVDSPGVAVEHRHIVLHAGGDASAQKKQALLDDFYRRELKEAARPIIAKWEKQLDVGVDRFFVQRMKTKWGSSNPRLRTIRLNLDLAKKPAECLDYVILHEMLHFLVPDHSARFIDAMDQKMSNWRLIRQTLNEAPLSYGEPCH
;
A
#
# COMPACT_ATOMS: atom_id res chain seq x y z
N MET A 1 -0.19 7.17 29.64
CA MET A 1 -0.61 8.58 29.45
C MET A 1 0.04 9.10 28.18
N VAL A 2 -0.69 9.85 27.36
CA VAL A 2 -0.15 10.50 26.15
C VAL A 2 0.15 11.95 26.52
N THR A 3 1.40 12.38 26.37
CA THR A 3 1.81 13.76 26.59
C THR A 3 1.88 14.44 25.23
N GLN A 4 1.23 15.58 25.05
CA GLN A 4 1.22 16.30 23.78
C GLN A 4 2.28 17.42 23.80
N LEU A 5 3.08 17.51 22.75
CA LEU A 5 4.06 18.58 22.55
C LEU A 5 3.67 19.41 21.32
N ASP A 6 3.77 20.73 21.42
CA ASP A 6 3.74 21.63 20.27
C ASP A 6 5.16 22.03 19.89
N ILE A 7 5.50 21.78 18.62
CA ILE A 7 6.81 22.10 18.07
C ILE A 7 6.63 22.73 16.69
N GLY A 8 6.76 24.06 16.63
CA GLY A 8 6.72 24.80 15.37
C GLY A 8 5.37 24.67 14.64
N GLY A 9 4.27 24.61 15.40
CA GLY A 9 2.90 24.47 14.87
C GLY A 9 2.50 23.02 14.54
N ILE A 10 3.32 22.03 14.93
CA ILE A 10 3.02 20.61 14.77
C ILE A 10 2.77 20.02 16.14
N SER A 11 1.59 19.39 16.29
CA SER A 11 1.23 18.65 17.48
C SER A 11 1.78 17.23 17.43
N VAL A 12 2.55 16.84 18.45
CA VAL A 12 3.25 15.56 18.56
C VAL A 12 2.80 14.81 19.81
N ASP A 13 2.25 13.61 19.62
CA ASP A 13 1.85 12.73 20.72
C ASP A 13 3.03 11.91 21.21
N VAL A 14 3.45 12.15 22.45
CA VAL A 14 4.53 11.41 23.12
C VAL A 14 3.94 10.30 23.97
N VAL A 15 4.44 9.08 23.76
CA VAL A 15 4.10 7.91 24.56
C VAL A 15 5.37 7.28 25.09
N PHE A 16 5.48 7.25 26.42
CA PHE A 16 6.56 6.54 27.09
C PHE A 16 6.32 5.03 27.05
N LYS A 17 7.35 4.29 26.66
CA LYS A 17 7.34 2.82 26.62
C LYS A 17 8.67 2.28 27.16
N ASP A 18 8.66 1.03 27.60
CA ASP A 18 9.87 0.30 27.92
C ASP A 18 10.57 -0.15 26.62
N ILE A 19 11.29 0.77 26.00
CA ILE A 19 11.99 0.60 24.73
C ILE A 19 13.37 1.25 24.81
N LYS A 20 14.32 0.74 24.01
CA LYS A 20 15.70 1.24 24.00
C LYS A 20 15.87 2.51 23.15
N ASN A 21 15.13 2.62 22.03
CA ASN A 21 15.29 3.65 21.01
C ASN A 21 14.01 4.49 20.86
N VAL A 22 14.16 5.73 20.37
CA VAL A 22 13.02 6.60 20.05
C VAL A 22 12.46 6.24 18.68
N HIS A 23 11.15 6.05 18.57
CA HIS A 23 10.47 5.82 17.30
C HIS A 23 9.54 6.98 16.97
N LEU A 24 9.71 7.57 15.79
CA LEU A 24 8.87 8.61 15.24
C LEU A 24 7.97 8.03 14.15
N SER A 25 6.69 8.38 14.15
CA SER A 25 5.74 7.94 13.12
C SER A 25 4.79 9.07 12.75
N VAL A 26 4.51 9.23 11.47
CA VAL A 26 3.47 10.14 10.95
C VAL A 26 2.35 9.25 10.41
N TYR A 27 1.17 9.29 11.03
CA TYR A 27 0.07 8.40 10.69
C TYR A 27 -0.82 9.00 9.59
N PRO A 28 -1.09 8.26 8.51
CA PRO A 28 -2.19 8.54 7.62
C PRO A 28 -3.55 8.34 8.33
N PRO A 29 -4.64 9.01 7.91
CA PRO A 29 -4.77 9.97 6.79
C PRO A 29 -4.54 11.43 7.19
N THR A 30 -4.39 11.70 8.49
CA THR A 30 -4.39 13.06 9.06
C THR A 30 -3.00 13.68 9.15
N GLY A 31 -1.94 12.88 9.00
CA GLY A 31 -0.58 13.32 9.25
C GLY A 31 -0.26 13.45 10.74
N ARG A 32 -1.00 12.75 11.61
CA ARG A 32 -0.82 12.79 13.07
C ARG A 32 0.55 12.26 13.46
N VAL A 33 1.32 13.03 14.22
CA VAL A 33 2.70 12.67 14.57
C VAL A 33 2.73 12.04 15.97
N ARG A 34 3.43 10.91 16.10
CA ARG A 34 3.64 10.24 17.39
C ARG A 34 5.11 9.92 17.59
N ILE A 35 5.56 10.11 18.82
CA ILE A 35 6.86 9.66 19.29
C ILE A 35 6.65 8.63 20.40
N ALA A 36 7.18 7.42 20.18
CA ALA A 36 7.38 6.47 21.27
C ALA A 36 8.79 6.66 21.82
N ALA A 37 8.92 6.99 23.11
CA ALA A 37 10.19 7.29 23.76
C ALA A 37 10.45 6.37 24.97
N PRO A 38 11.73 6.07 25.29
CA PRO A 38 12.09 5.37 26.52
C PRO A 38 11.62 6.10 27.77
N CYS A 39 11.15 5.38 28.80
CA CYS A 39 10.72 5.97 30.09
C CYS A 39 11.81 6.83 30.77
N ARG A 40 13.08 6.52 30.51
CA ARG A 40 14.25 7.24 31.04
C ARG A 40 14.58 8.55 30.32
N MET A 41 13.92 8.86 29.21
CA MET A 41 14.21 10.05 28.40
C MET A 41 13.38 11.23 28.88
N SER A 42 14.00 12.39 29.10
CA SER A 42 13.27 13.60 29.48
C SER A 42 12.44 14.15 28.32
N LEU A 43 11.35 14.84 28.65
CA LEU A 43 10.49 15.49 27.66
C LEU A 43 11.23 16.55 26.84
N GLU A 44 12.21 17.23 27.43
CA GLU A 44 13.07 18.20 26.76
C GLU A 44 13.97 17.56 25.69
N ASN A 45 14.58 16.40 26.00
CA ASN A 45 15.34 15.65 25.01
C ASN A 45 14.45 15.12 23.88
N ILE A 46 13.22 14.73 24.19
CA ILE A 46 12.23 14.32 23.18
C ILE A 46 11.87 15.51 22.29
N ARG A 47 11.74 16.71 22.87
CA ARG A 47 11.49 17.96 22.13
C ARG A 47 12.65 18.28 21.18
N LEU A 48 13.89 18.21 21.65
CA LEU A 48 15.09 18.42 20.81
C LEU A 48 15.18 17.40 19.68
N PHE A 49 14.89 16.12 19.97
CA PHE A 49 14.82 15.08 18.95
C PHE A 49 13.77 15.38 17.89
N ALA A 50 12.55 15.76 18.31
CA ALA A 50 11.48 16.09 17.39
C ALA A 50 11.81 17.32 16.54
N ILE A 51 12.44 18.36 17.12
CA ILE A 51 12.96 19.54 16.40
C ILE A 51 13.93 19.10 15.29
N SER A 52 14.87 18.19 15.59
CA SER A 52 15.83 17.68 14.61
C SER A 52 15.17 16.93 13.44
N LYS A 53 13.94 16.44 13.61
CA LYS A 53 13.17 15.72 12.59
C LYS A 53 12.05 16.56 11.98
N LEU A 54 11.92 17.84 12.30
CA LEU A 54 10.84 18.71 11.80
C LEU A 54 10.74 18.75 10.27
N ALA A 55 11.87 18.86 9.57
CA ALA A 55 11.88 18.88 8.11
C ALA A 55 11.35 17.55 7.52
N TRP A 56 11.70 16.42 8.13
CA TRP A 56 11.21 15.10 7.75
C TRP A 56 9.70 14.96 8.03
N ILE A 57 9.23 15.43 9.19
CA ILE A 57 7.81 15.43 9.57
C ILE A 57 6.99 16.26 8.59
N LYS A 58 7.40 17.51 8.31
CA LYS A 58 6.71 18.41 7.37
C LYS A 58 6.69 17.83 5.96
N LYS A 59 7.78 17.22 5.50
CA LYS A 59 7.83 16.53 4.20
C LYS A 59 6.84 15.37 4.13
N HIS A 60 6.71 14.57 5.18
CA HIS A 60 5.75 13.47 5.22
C HIS A 60 4.31 13.97 5.32
N GLN A 61 4.03 14.96 6.16
CA GLN A 61 2.70 15.59 6.23
C GLN A 61 2.30 16.25 4.91
N SER A 62 3.20 17.02 4.30
CA SER A 62 2.97 17.64 3.00
C SER A 62 2.72 16.58 1.94
N LYS A 63 3.51 15.50 1.89
CA LYS A 63 3.26 14.38 0.97
C LYS A 63 1.91 13.69 1.20
N LEU A 64 1.48 13.54 2.45
CA LEU A 64 0.17 12.98 2.79
C LEU A 64 -1.00 13.92 2.45
N LEU A 65 -0.77 15.24 2.47
CA LEU A 65 -1.77 16.26 2.20
C LEU A 65 -1.83 16.69 0.72
N SER A 66 -0.70 16.62 0.01
CA SER A 66 -0.54 17.01 -1.39
C SER A 66 -0.75 15.86 -2.38
N GLN A 67 -0.82 14.62 -1.88
CA GLN A 67 -1.33 13.52 -2.69
C GLN A 67 -2.82 13.76 -2.90
N GLU A 68 -3.20 14.08 -4.14
CA GLU A 68 -4.60 14.16 -4.58
C GLU A 68 -5.31 12.90 -4.09
N ARG A 69 -6.20 13.07 -3.12
CA ARG A 69 -7.12 12.00 -2.73
C ARG A 69 -7.88 11.68 -4.00
N GLU A 70 -7.82 10.44 -4.49
CA GLU A 70 -8.85 10.00 -5.44
C GLU A 70 -10.17 10.38 -4.79
N SER A 71 -10.92 11.29 -5.41
CA SER A 71 -12.26 11.62 -4.94
C SER A 71 -13.03 10.29 -4.84
N PRO A 72 -13.94 10.15 -3.86
CA PRO A 72 -14.83 9.00 -3.82
C PRO A 72 -15.38 8.76 -5.22
N ARG A 73 -15.17 7.55 -5.74
CA ARG A 73 -15.57 7.18 -7.10
C ARG A 73 -17.08 7.31 -7.17
N GLU A 74 -17.57 8.14 -8.09
CA GLU A 74 -19.00 8.43 -8.22
C GLU A 74 -19.71 7.34 -9.05
N PHE A 75 -18.93 6.45 -9.69
CA PHE A 75 -19.40 5.40 -10.60
C PHE A 75 -20.26 5.99 -11.70
N LEU A 76 -19.73 7.01 -12.37
CA LEU A 76 -20.37 7.65 -13.51
C LEU A 76 -20.02 6.93 -14.81
N GLU A 77 -20.92 7.02 -15.78
CA GLU A 77 -20.66 6.52 -17.12
C GLU A 77 -19.39 7.18 -17.68
N ARG A 78 -18.51 6.37 -18.28
CA ARG A 78 -17.18 6.75 -18.80
C ARG A 78 -16.20 7.28 -17.75
N GLU A 79 -16.44 7.02 -16.46
CA GLU A 79 -15.44 7.27 -15.43
C GLU A 79 -14.15 6.46 -15.72
N SER A 80 -12.97 7.06 -15.47
CA SER A 80 -11.70 6.38 -15.74
C SER A 80 -11.30 5.46 -14.58
N HIS A 81 -11.08 4.19 -14.93
CA HIS A 81 -10.52 3.15 -14.07
C HIS A 81 -9.24 2.58 -14.68
N TYR A 82 -8.45 1.88 -13.87
CA TYR A 82 -7.17 1.34 -14.29
C TYR A 82 -7.08 -0.15 -13.98
N LEU A 83 -6.53 -0.90 -14.92
CA LEU A 83 -6.19 -2.31 -14.76
C LEU A 83 -4.85 -2.56 -15.44
N TRP A 84 -3.88 -3.09 -14.70
CA TRP A 84 -2.53 -3.36 -15.16
C TRP A 84 -1.81 -2.15 -15.79
N GLY A 85 -2.07 -0.96 -15.25
CA GLY A 85 -1.54 0.32 -15.74
C GLY A 85 -2.24 0.85 -16.99
N GLN A 86 -3.18 0.11 -17.57
CA GLN A 86 -3.97 0.55 -18.70
C GLN A 86 -5.26 1.22 -18.23
N ARG A 87 -5.65 2.31 -18.90
CA ARG A 87 -6.86 3.07 -18.59
C ARG A 87 -8.07 2.48 -19.33
N TYR A 88 -9.14 2.24 -18.59
CA TYR A 88 -10.43 1.77 -19.08
C TYR A 88 -11.52 2.77 -18.71
N LEU A 89 -12.54 2.87 -19.57
CA LEU A 89 -13.73 3.66 -19.29
C LEU A 89 -14.79 2.76 -18.63
N LEU A 90 -15.42 3.23 -17.57
CA LEU A 90 -16.55 2.53 -16.95
C LEU A 90 -17.75 2.55 -17.90
N HIS A 91 -18.37 1.40 -18.10
CA HIS A 91 -19.66 1.28 -18.76
C HIS A 91 -20.65 0.62 -17.80
N LEU A 92 -21.75 1.31 -17.48
CA LEU A 92 -22.76 0.82 -16.57
C LEU A 92 -23.88 0.12 -17.35
N ILE A 93 -24.19 -1.12 -16.97
CA ILE A 93 -25.36 -1.82 -17.50
C ILE A 93 -26.31 -2.13 -16.36
N ASP A 94 -27.55 -1.68 -16.50
CA ASP A 94 -28.62 -1.90 -15.55
C ASP A 94 -29.14 -3.33 -15.64
N ILE A 95 -28.57 -4.21 -14.81
CA ILE A 95 -28.94 -5.62 -14.70
C ILE A 95 -29.03 -6.00 -13.22
N VAL A 96 -30.18 -6.53 -12.81
CA VAL A 96 -30.45 -6.94 -11.41
C VAL A 96 -30.01 -8.38 -11.15
N ASP A 97 -30.23 -9.29 -12.11
CA ASP A 97 -30.12 -10.75 -11.89
C ASP A 97 -28.70 -11.32 -12.02
N SER A 98 -27.76 -10.54 -12.58
CA SER A 98 -26.36 -10.98 -12.77
C SER A 98 -25.36 -9.84 -12.54
N PRO A 99 -25.26 -9.32 -11.31
CA PRO A 99 -24.32 -8.25 -10.99
C PRO A 99 -22.88 -8.74 -11.08
N GLY A 100 -21.99 -7.91 -11.61
CA GLY A 100 -20.61 -8.29 -11.82
C GLY A 100 -19.82 -7.26 -12.60
N VAL A 101 -18.54 -7.56 -12.81
CA VAL A 101 -17.65 -6.73 -13.62
C VAL A 101 -16.88 -7.60 -14.60
N ALA A 102 -16.81 -7.13 -15.83
CA ALA A 102 -16.03 -7.71 -16.92
C ALA A 102 -15.18 -6.64 -17.60
N VAL A 103 -14.17 -7.07 -18.35
CA VAL A 103 -13.38 -6.21 -19.23
C VAL A 103 -13.76 -6.51 -20.66
N GLU A 104 -14.17 -5.49 -21.39
CA GLU A 104 -14.53 -5.60 -22.80
C GLU A 104 -13.81 -4.50 -23.59
N HIS A 105 -12.85 -4.90 -24.44
CA HIS A 105 -12.03 -3.98 -25.22
C HIS A 105 -11.33 -2.91 -24.36
N ARG A 106 -11.83 -1.66 -24.38
CA ARG A 106 -11.32 -0.51 -23.59
C ARG A 106 -12.28 -0.09 -22.47
N HIS A 107 -13.22 -0.96 -22.12
CA HIS A 107 -14.21 -0.72 -21.08
C HIS A 107 -14.08 -1.70 -19.93
N ILE A 108 -14.32 -1.19 -18.73
CA ILE A 108 -14.71 -2.00 -17.58
C ILE A 108 -16.23 -1.92 -17.52
N VAL A 109 -16.90 -3.03 -17.77
CA VAL A 109 -18.35 -3.12 -17.79
C VAL A 109 -18.81 -3.54 -16.41
N LEU A 110 -19.60 -2.70 -15.74
CA LEU A 110 -20.19 -2.94 -14.43
C LEU A 110 -21.68 -3.21 -14.60
N HIS A 111 -22.06 -4.46 -14.37
CA HIS A 111 -23.46 -4.89 -14.27
C HIS A 111 -23.94 -4.67 -12.84
N ALA A 112 -24.89 -3.76 -12.66
CA ALA A 112 -25.54 -3.51 -11.39
C ALA A 112 -26.91 -2.88 -11.62
N GLY A 113 -27.88 -3.14 -10.74
CA GLY A 113 -29.18 -2.46 -10.81
C GLY A 113 -29.02 -0.93 -10.80
N GLY A 114 -29.87 -0.21 -11.52
CA GLY A 114 -29.79 1.24 -11.70
C GLY A 114 -29.83 2.02 -10.39
N ASP A 115 -30.49 1.48 -9.36
CA ASP A 115 -30.59 2.02 -8.01
C ASP A 115 -29.47 1.56 -7.05
N ALA A 116 -28.53 0.75 -7.53
CA ALA A 116 -27.45 0.23 -6.70
C ALA A 116 -26.60 1.35 -6.10
N SER A 117 -26.41 1.33 -4.79
CA SER A 117 -25.59 2.31 -4.10
C SER A 117 -24.14 2.29 -4.58
N ALA A 118 -23.44 3.42 -4.45
CA ALA A 118 -22.01 3.51 -4.75
C ALA A 118 -21.18 2.49 -3.96
N GLN A 119 -21.60 2.12 -2.73
CA GLN A 119 -20.92 1.06 -1.96
C GLN A 119 -21.07 -0.31 -2.60
N LYS A 120 -22.25 -0.65 -3.14
CA LYS A 120 -22.49 -1.93 -3.83
C LYS A 120 -21.69 -1.99 -5.12
N LYS A 121 -21.66 -0.91 -5.90
CA LYS A 121 -20.83 -0.77 -7.12
C LYS A 121 -19.33 -0.91 -6.81
N GLN A 122 -18.86 -0.27 -5.75
CA GLN A 122 -17.47 -0.40 -5.27
C GLN A 122 -17.14 -1.83 -4.84
N ALA A 123 -18.04 -2.52 -4.15
CA ALA A 123 -17.82 -3.90 -3.74
C ALA A 123 -17.65 -4.85 -4.94
N LEU A 124 -18.51 -4.71 -5.96
CA LEU A 124 -18.39 -5.48 -7.21
C LEU A 124 -17.05 -5.23 -7.91
N LEU A 125 -16.64 -3.97 -7.98
CA LEU A 125 -15.36 -3.59 -8.58
C LEU A 125 -14.16 -4.09 -7.75
N ASP A 126 -14.25 -4.06 -6.43
CA ASP A 126 -13.22 -4.60 -5.54
C ASP A 126 -13.09 -6.12 -5.66
N ASP A 127 -14.21 -6.83 -5.81
CA ASP A 127 -14.24 -8.28 -6.05
C ASP A 127 -13.61 -8.65 -7.39
N PHE A 128 -13.88 -7.84 -8.42
CA PHE A 128 -13.23 -7.95 -9.72
C PHE A 128 -11.71 -7.78 -9.64
N TYR A 129 -11.22 -6.67 -9.08
CA TYR A 129 -9.77 -6.47 -8.91
C TYR A 129 -9.13 -7.56 -8.06
N ARG A 130 -9.87 -8.12 -7.08
CA ARG A 130 -9.38 -9.22 -6.26
C ARG A 130 -9.19 -10.50 -7.07
N ARG A 131 -10.10 -10.79 -8.00
CA ARG A 131 -9.99 -11.93 -8.92
C ARG A 131 -8.79 -11.75 -9.84
N GLU A 132 -8.70 -10.60 -10.52
CA GLU A 132 -7.58 -10.26 -11.41
C GLU A 132 -6.23 -10.41 -10.70
N LEU A 133 -6.08 -9.83 -9.50
CA LEU A 133 -4.85 -9.95 -8.72
C LEU A 133 -4.53 -11.38 -8.30
N LYS A 134 -5.53 -12.17 -7.91
CA LYS A 134 -5.30 -13.57 -7.52
C LYS A 134 -4.87 -14.41 -8.71
N GLU A 135 -5.45 -14.19 -9.88
CA GLU A 135 -5.08 -14.91 -11.11
C GLU A 135 -3.67 -14.55 -11.54
N ALA A 136 -3.32 -13.26 -11.55
CA ALA A 136 -1.98 -12.79 -11.90
C ALA A 136 -0.90 -13.15 -10.87
N ALA A 137 -1.22 -13.13 -9.57
CA ALA A 137 -0.24 -13.39 -8.50
C ALA A 137 0.19 -14.86 -8.42
N ARG A 138 -0.69 -15.81 -8.70
CA ARG A 138 -0.39 -17.27 -8.61
C ARG A 138 0.87 -17.68 -9.40
N PRO A 139 0.98 -17.42 -10.72
CA PRO A 139 2.16 -17.80 -11.48
C PRO A 139 3.43 -17.05 -11.03
N ILE A 140 3.30 -15.80 -10.58
CA ILE A 140 4.42 -15.00 -10.07
C ILE A 140 4.97 -15.57 -8.76
N ILE A 141 4.08 -15.93 -7.83
CA ILE A 141 4.47 -16.60 -6.58
C ILE A 141 5.18 -17.91 -6.91
N ALA A 142 4.61 -18.77 -7.74
CA ALA A 142 5.23 -20.05 -8.12
C ALA A 142 6.61 -19.88 -8.77
N LYS A 143 6.78 -18.86 -9.62
CA LYS A 143 8.08 -18.48 -10.19
C LYS A 143 9.10 -18.18 -9.10
N TRP A 144 8.75 -17.33 -8.14
CA TRP A 144 9.68 -16.93 -7.07
C TRP A 144 9.90 -17.99 -6.02
N GLU A 145 8.91 -18.85 -5.75
CA GLU A 145 9.09 -19.99 -4.85
C GLU A 145 10.24 -20.87 -5.33
N LYS A 146 10.24 -21.17 -6.64
CA LYS A 146 11.31 -21.93 -7.30
C LYS A 146 12.65 -21.19 -7.32
N GLN A 147 12.65 -19.89 -7.59
CA GLN A 147 13.91 -19.12 -7.73
C GLN A 147 14.58 -18.75 -6.41
N LEU A 148 13.83 -18.73 -5.31
CA LEU A 148 14.30 -18.38 -3.98
C LEU A 148 14.42 -19.60 -3.06
N ASP A 149 13.93 -20.76 -3.49
CA ASP A 149 13.84 -21.98 -2.68
C ASP A 149 13.04 -21.75 -1.37
N VAL A 150 11.89 -21.07 -1.50
CA VAL A 150 10.98 -20.79 -0.38
C VAL A 150 9.52 -21.01 -0.81
N GLY A 151 8.74 -21.78 -0.07
CA GLY A 151 7.28 -21.86 -0.26
C GLY A 151 6.47 -20.72 0.38
N VAL A 152 5.30 -20.43 -0.17
CA VAL A 152 4.26 -19.56 0.37
C VAL A 152 3.02 -20.40 0.64
N ASP A 153 2.65 -20.56 1.91
CA ASP A 153 1.51 -21.42 2.28
C ASP A 153 0.19 -20.82 1.80
N ARG A 154 0.04 -19.50 1.97
CA ARG A 154 -1.17 -18.75 1.59
C ARG A 154 -0.85 -17.31 1.24
N PHE A 155 -1.60 -16.75 0.30
CA PHE A 155 -1.60 -15.32 0.04
C PHE A 155 -3.02 -14.73 0.10
N PHE A 156 -3.10 -13.46 0.46
CA PHE A 156 -4.35 -12.71 0.59
C PHE A 156 -4.28 -11.44 -0.24
N VAL A 157 -5.44 -11.01 -0.75
CA VAL A 157 -5.59 -9.72 -1.43
C VAL A 157 -6.61 -8.90 -0.67
N GLN A 158 -6.18 -7.78 -0.12
CA GLN A 158 -6.97 -6.90 0.74
C GLN A 158 -6.68 -5.44 0.40
N ARG A 159 -7.67 -4.55 0.54
CA ARG A 159 -7.42 -3.11 0.43
C ARG A 159 -6.62 -2.68 1.67
N MET A 160 -5.41 -2.19 1.46
CA MET A 160 -4.49 -1.78 2.53
C MET A 160 -4.30 -0.27 2.52
N LYS A 161 -4.16 0.33 3.72
CA LYS A 161 -4.05 1.79 3.86
C LYS A 161 -2.63 2.33 3.83
N THR A 162 -1.60 1.52 3.97
CA THR A 162 -0.25 2.08 4.19
C THR A 162 0.86 1.34 3.47
N LYS A 163 0.55 0.18 2.88
CA LYS A 163 1.55 -0.69 2.26
C LYS A 163 1.00 -1.32 0.99
N TRP A 164 1.91 -1.62 0.07
CA TRP A 164 1.62 -2.39 -1.13
C TRP A 164 1.61 -3.90 -0.89
N GLY A 165 2.38 -4.35 0.10
CA GLY A 165 2.42 -5.73 0.54
C GLY A 165 2.77 -5.84 2.03
N SER A 166 2.63 -7.05 2.55
CA SER A 166 3.25 -7.45 3.82
C SER A 166 3.42 -8.96 3.84
N SER A 167 4.47 -9.43 4.49
CA SER A 167 4.71 -10.85 4.67
C SER A 167 4.73 -11.25 6.14
N ASN A 168 4.43 -12.51 6.41
CA ASN A 168 4.62 -13.13 7.72
C ASN A 168 5.49 -14.39 7.52
N PRO A 169 6.81 -14.28 7.72
CA PRO A 169 7.74 -15.39 7.52
C PRO A 169 7.41 -16.63 8.35
N ARG A 170 6.90 -16.46 9.59
CA ARG A 170 6.57 -17.58 10.47
C ARG A 170 5.41 -18.42 9.96
N LEU A 171 4.41 -17.76 9.36
CA LEU A 171 3.24 -18.42 8.78
C LEU A 171 3.39 -18.64 7.26
N ARG A 172 4.53 -18.27 6.68
CA ARG A 172 4.80 -18.28 5.23
C ARG A 172 3.66 -17.68 4.42
N THR A 173 3.12 -16.55 4.88
CA THR A 173 1.99 -15.88 4.21
C THR A 173 2.33 -14.51 3.68
N ILE A 174 1.65 -14.11 2.61
CA ILE A 174 1.79 -12.80 1.97
C ILE A 174 0.43 -12.12 1.89
N ARG A 175 0.38 -10.81 2.12
CA ARG A 175 -0.78 -9.97 1.80
C ARG A 175 -0.38 -8.97 0.73
N LEU A 176 -1.22 -8.82 -0.27
CA LEU A 176 -1.07 -7.90 -1.38
C LEU A 176 -2.18 -6.86 -1.34
N ASN A 177 -1.84 -5.60 -1.60
CA ASN A 177 -2.83 -4.54 -1.66
C ASN A 177 -3.67 -4.65 -2.94
N LEU A 178 -4.99 -4.56 -2.79
CA LEU A 178 -5.95 -4.58 -3.89
C LEU A 178 -5.66 -3.54 -4.98
N ASP A 179 -5.16 -2.36 -4.60
CA ASP A 179 -4.85 -1.30 -5.57
C ASP A 179 -3.65 -1.63 -6.48
N LEU A 180 -2.91 -2.73 -6.24
CA LEU A 180 -1.89 -3.23 -7.17
C LEU A 180 -2.49 -3.60 -8.53
N ALA A 181 -3.76 -3.99 -8.59
CA ALA A 181 -4.46 -4.28 -9.84
C ALA A 181 -4.48 -3.07 -10.79
N LYS A 182 -4.41 -1.84 -10.24
CA LYS A 182 -4.43 -0.59 -11.00
C LYS A 182 -3.06 -0.16 -11.52
N LYS A 183 -1.98 -0.76 -11.02
CA LYS A 183 -0.59 -0.42 -11.37
C LYS A 183 -0.11 -1.28 -12.54
N PRO A 184 0.97 -0.88 -13.25
CA PRO A 184 1.62 -1.76 -14.22
C PRO A 184 1.90 -3.14 -13.63
N ALA A 185 1.72 -4.20 -14.44
CA ALA A 185 1.82 -5.58 -13.96
C ALA A 185 3.17 -5.91 -13.30
N GLU A 186 4.26 -5.27 -13.76
CA GLU A 186 5.60 -5.37 -13.15
C GLU A 186 5.65 -4.94 -11.68
N CYS A 187 4.76 -4.04 -11.24
CA CYS A 187 4.67 -3.66 -9.84
C CYS A 187 4.20 -4.82 -8.96
N LEU A 188 3.32 -5.69 -9.47
CA LEU A 188 2.89 -6.90 -8.76
C LEU A 188 4.05 -7.88 -8.60
N ASP A 189 4.83 -8.10 -9.67
CA ASP A 189 6.03 -8.94 -9.66
C ASP A 189 7.04 -8.46 -8.61
N TYR A 190 7.34 -7.15 -8.63
CA TYR A 190 8.20 -6.49 -7.66
C TYR A 190 7.73 -6.67 -6.22
N VAL A 191 6.45 -6.41 -5.92
CA VAL A 191 5.94 -6.52 -4.54
C VAL A 191 5.97 -7.96 -4.07
N ILE A 192 5.59 -8.93 -4.90
CA ILE A 192 5.65 -10.35 -4.51
C ILE A 192 7.09 -10.78 -4.19
N LEU A 193 8.05 -10.44 -5.06
CA LEU A 193 9.47 -10.71 -4.81
C LEU A 193 9.93 -10.08 -3.49
N HIS A 194 9.59 -8.81 -3.26
CA HIS A 194 9.94 -8.09 -2.04
C HIS A 194 9.44 -8.79 -0.78
N GLU A 195 8.15 -9.14 -0.75
CA GLU A 195 7.52 -9.80 0.39
C GLU A 195 8.08 -11.22 0.63
N MET A 196 8.42 -11.94 -0.44
CA MET A 196 9.04 -13.27 -0.36
C MET A 196 10.49 -13.20 0.13
N LEU A 197 11.26 -12.19 -0.28
CA LEU A 197 12.63 -12.01 0.21
C LEU A 197 12.68 -11.75 1.71
N HIS A 198 11.62 -11.16 2.30
CA HIS A 198 11.51 -11.04 3.75
C HIS A 198 11.45 -12.37 4.50
N PHE A 199 11.22 -13.50 3.81
CA PHE A 199 11.34 -14.83 4.42
C PHE A 199 12.81 -15.22 4.65
N LEU A 200 13.72 -14.66 3.87
CA LEU A 200 15.17 -14.94 3.90
C LEU A 200 15.96 -13.84 4.61
N VAL A 201 15.53 -12.59 4.45
CA VAL A 201 16.19 -11.38 4.97
C VAL A 201 15.14 -10.45 5.59
N PRO A 202 15.02 -10.41 6.94
CA PRO A 202 13.92 -9.71 7.61
C PRO A 202 13.91 -8.18 7.46
N ASP A 203 15.05 -7.58 7.12
CA ASP A 203 15.24 -6.14 7.02
C ASP A 203 15.76 -5.74 5.63
N HIS A 204 15.70 -4.45 5.30
CA HIS A 204 16.22 -3.88 4.06
C HIS A 204 17.73 -3.61 4.13
N SER A 205 18.50 -4.53 4.74
CA SER A 205 19.96 -4.45 4.81
C SER A 205 20.62 -4.54 3.42
N ALA A 206 21.94 -4.31 3.37
CA ALA A 206 22.72 -4.49 2.14
C ALA A 206 22.47 -5.86 1.47
N ARG A 207 22.36 -6.92 2.28
CA ARG A 207 22.02 -8.27 1.81
C ARG A 207 20.66 -8.34 1.11
N PHE A 208 19.66 -7.59 1.58
CA PHE A 208 18.36 -7.51 0.90
C PHE A 208 18.47 -6.78 -0.44
N ILE A 209 19.20 -5.67 -0.46
CA ILE A 209 19.45 -4.89 -1.68
C ILE A 209 20.18 -5.75 -2.73
N ASP A 210 21.23 -6.46 -2.32
CA ASP A 210 21.99 -7.36 -3.19
C ASP A 210 21.11 -8.47 -3.75
N ALA A 211 20.23 -9.06 -2.91
CA ALA A 211 19.29 -10.07 -3.36
C ALA A 211 18.28 -9.52 -4.37
N MET A 212 17.78 -8.29 -4.17
CA MET A 212 16.92 -7.62 -5.15
C MET A 212 17.66 -7.34 -6.45
N ASP A 213 18.90 -6.85 -6.39
CA ASP A 213 19.73 -6.55 -7.56
C ASP A 213 20.03 -7.80 -8.40
N GLN A 214 20.28 -8.93 -7.74
CA GLN A 214 20.51 -10.21 -8.41
C GLN A 214 19.26 -10.78 -9.07
N LYS A 215 18.07 -10.56 -8.49
CA LYS A 215 16.82 -11.17 -8.96
C LYS A 215 16.02 -10.30 -9.91
N MET A 216 16.10 -8.98 -9.79
CA MET A 216 15.33 -8.03 -10.60
C MET A 216 16.10 -6.71 -10.79
N SER A 217 16.95 -6.62 -11.81
CA SER A 217 17.85 -5.48 -12.01
C SER A 217 17.16 -4.11 -12.13
N ASN A 218 15.93 -4.03 -12.63
CA ASN A 218 15.16 -2.79 -12.79
C ASN A 218 14.23 -2.47 -11.60
N TRP A 219 14.35 -3.17 -10.46
CA TRP A 219 13.43 -3.02 -9.33
C TRP A 219 13.32 -1.59 -8.80
N ARG A 220 14.39 -0.78 -8.88
CA ARG A 220 14.40 0.62 -8.44
C ARG A 220 13.47 1.49 -9.29
N LEU A 221 13.44 1.26 -10.60
CA LEU A 221 12.52 1.94 -11.51
C LEU A 221 11.08 1.52 -11.24
N ILE A 222 10.83 0.22 -11.08
CA ILE A 222 9.49 -0.29 -10.76
C ILE A 222 8.99 0.27 -9.42
N ARG A 223 9.86 0.36 -8.41
CA ARG A 223 9.56 0.99 -7.11
C ARG A 223 9.22 2.47 -7.28
N GLN A 224 9.92 3.19 -8.15
CA GLN A 224 9.63 4.58 -8.44
C GLN A 224 8.24 4.72 -9.07
N THR A 225 7.95 3.95 -10.13
CA THR A 225 6.63 3.91 -10.79
C THR A 225 5.51 3.58 -9.82
N LEU A 226 5.74 2.63 -8.91
CA LEU A 226 4.78 2.23 -7.87
C LEU A 226 4.48 3.37 -6.87
N ASN A 227 5.46 4.23 -6.59
CA ASN A 227 5.34 5.36 -5.65
C ASN A 227 4.81 6.65 -6.31
N GLU A 228 5.01 6.82 -7.61
CA GLU A 228 4.58 8.01 -8.36
C GLU A 228 3.10 7.97 -8.72
N ALA A 229 2.55 6.79 -9.00
CA ALA A 229 1.16 6.68 -9.37
C ALA A 229 0.26 6.91 -8.14
N PRO A 230 -0.80 7.75 -8.23
CA PRO A 230 -1.63 8.14 -7.09
C PRO A 230 -2.14 6.92 -6.32
N LEU A 231 -2.06 7.04 -5.01
CA LEU A 231 -2.37 6.00 -4.04
C LEU A 231 -3.75 6.27 -3.45
N SER A 232 -4.61 5.25 -3.39
CA SER A 232 -5.49 5.11 -2.22
C SER A 232 -4.64 4.57 -1.08
N TYR A 233 -3.84 5.48 -0.51
CA TYR A 233 -2.96 5.31 0.64
C TYR A 233 -1.83 4.24 0.59
N GLY A 234 -0.59 4.70 0.71
CA GLY A 234 0.60 3.84 0.87
C GLY A 234 1.87 4.67 1.10
N GLU A 235 2.59 4.44 2.19
CA GLU A 235 3.95 5.00 2.29
C GLU A 235 4.89 4.14 1.42
N PRO A 236 5.96 4.72 0.86
CA PRO A 236 7.05 3.91 0.33
C PRO A 236 7.57 3.02 1.44
N CYS A 237 7.62 1.69 1.24
CA CYS A 237 8.36 0.83 2.16
C CYS A 237 9.81 1.32 2.20
N HIS A 238 10.24 1.80 3.37
CA HIS A 238 11.58 2.30 3.66
C HIS A 238 12.55 1.15 3.86
#